data_AF-A0A2N7XTK2-F1
#
_entry.id   AF-A0A2N7XTK2-F1
#
_cell.length_a   1.000
_cell.length_b   1.000
_cell.length_c   1.000
_cell.angle_alpha   90.00
_cell.angle_beta   90.00
_cell.angle_gamma   90.00
#
_symmetry.space_group_name_H-M   'P 1'
#
loop_
_entity.id
_entity.type
_entity.pdbx_description
1 polymer ?
#
loop_
_entity_poly.entity_id
_entity_poly.type
_entity_poly.pdbx_seq_one_letter_code
_entity_poly.pdbx_strand_id
1 'polypeptide(L)'
;GTSAMAAVDTGTYREMSVFLDVFNRVKAEYVDKVDDKVLVKGAIQGMLAALDPHSAYETGLDYDNLKIQTMGSYGGLGLTVTMEDGAVKV
;
A
#
# COMPACT_ATOMS: atom_id res chain seq x y z
N GLY A 1 -12.94 -9.80 -34.69
CA GLY A 1 -12.22 -10.63 -33.70
C GLY A 1 -10.77 -10.24 -33.57
N THR A 2 -9.99 -10.31 -34.65
CA THR A 2 -8.52 -10.17 -34.64
C THR A 2 -7.99 -8.73 -34.65
N SER A 3 -8.73 -7.77 -35.19
CA SER A 3 -8.29 -6.36 -35.31
C SER A 3 -8.28 -5.59 -33.99
N ALA A 4 -9.17 -5.92 -33.06
CA ALA A 4 -9.24 -5.28 -31.74
C ALA A 4 -8.11 -5.75 -30.82
N MET A 5 -7.70 -7.03 -30.91
CA MET A 5 -6.57 -7.54 -30.12
C MET A 5 -5.24 -6.96 -30.58
N ALA A 6 -5.01 -6.77 -31.89
CA ALA A 6 -3.78 -6.17 -32.41
C ALA A 6 -3.62 -4.67 -32.06
N ALA A 7 -4.74 -3.93 -31.96
CA ALA A 7 -4.74 -2.52 -31.54
C ALA A 7 -4.51 -2.36 -30.03
N VAL A 8 -5.07 -3.25 -29.21
CA VAL A 8 -4.77 -3.34 -27.77
C VAL A 8 -3.29 -3.63 -27.55
N ASP A 9 -2.70 -4.51 -28.36
CA ASP A 9 -1.30 -4.94 -28.25
C ASP A 9 -0.32 -3.77 -28.48
N THR A 10 -0.43 -3.06 -29.61
CA THR A 10 0.53 -2.00 -29.98
C THR A 10 0.46 -0.74 -29.12
N GLY A 11 -0.73 -0.33 -28.69
CA GLY A 11 -0.91 0.82 -27.79
C GLY A 11 -0.38 0.52 -26.38
N THR A 12 -0.71 -0.66 -25.85
CA THR A 12 -0.33 -1.06 -24.49
C THR A 12 1.19 -1.18 -24.34
N TYR A 13 1.90 -1.72 -25.33
CA TYR A 13 3.37 -1.79 -25.26
C TYR A 13 4.03 -0.41 -25.19
N ARG A 14 3.48 0.59 -25.89
CA ARG A 14 4.00 1.96 -25.84
C ARG A 14 3.82 2.54 -24.45
N GLU A 15 2.63 2.44 -23.87
CA GLU A 15 2.39 2.95 -22.51
C GLU A 15 3.24 2.22 -21.46
N MET A 16 3.45 0.91 -21.63
CA MET A 16 4.34 0.13 -20.76
C MET A 16 5.81 0.58 -20.89
N SER A 17 6.28 0.91 -22.10
CA SER A 17 7.63 1.44 -22.27
C SER A 17 7.83 2.78 -21.56
N VAL A 18 6.86 3.69 -21.66
CA VAL A 18 6.89 4.98 -20.96
C VAL A 18 6.91 4.77 -19.44
N PHE A 19 6.08 3.85 -18.94
CA PHE A 19 6.05 3.49 -17.52
C PHE A 19 7.42 2.99 -17.04
N LEU A 20 8.05 2.07 -17.78
CA LEU A 20 9.37 1.52 -17.44
C LEU A 20 10.47 2.59 -17.48
N ASP A 21 10.42 3.49 -18.45
CA ASP A 21 11.37 4.61 -18.56
C ASP A 21 11.28 5.54 -17.34
N VAL A 22 10.06 5.88 -16.91
CA VAL A 22 9.83 6.70 -15.71
C VAL A 22 10.29 5.95 -14.46
N PHE A 23 9.97 4.67 -14.32
CA PHE A 23 10.40 3.84 -13.20
C PHE A 23 11.93 3.81 -13.07
N ASN A 24 12.64 3.57 -14.17
CA ASN A 24 14.10 3.53 -14.20
C ASN A 24 14.71 4.91 -13.91
N ARG A 25 14.11 5.97 -14.44
CA ARG A 25 14.57 7.34 -14.20
C ARG A 25 14.44 7.73 -12.73
N VAL A 26 13.31 7.43 -12.10
CA VAL A 26 13.12 7.68 -10.65
C VAL A 26 14.18 6.91 -9.85
N LYS A 27 14.42 5.64 -10.16
CA LYS A 27 15.46 4.86 -9.47
C LYS A 27 16.87 5.44 -9.62
N ALA A 28 17.20 5.99 -10.79
CA ALA A 28 18.54 6.48 -11.10
C ALA A 28 18.79 7.92 -10.64
N GLU A 29 17.78 8.78 -10.69
CA GLU A 29 17.90 10.22 -10.46
C GLU A 29 17.35 10.70 -9.10
N TYR A 30 16.65 9.84 -8.35
CA TYR A 30 16.16 10.23 -7.03
C TYR A 30 17.31 10.41 -6.03
N VAL A 31 17.15 11.41 -5.16
CA VAL A 31 18.18 11.86 -4.22
C VAL A 31 18.64 10.74 -3.26
N ASP A 32 17.72 9.84 -2.90
CA ASP A 32 17.97 8.71 -2.02
C ASP A 32 17.84 7.37 -2.77
N LYS A 33 18.51 6.33 -2.26
CA LYS A 33 18.30 4.97 -2.77
C LYS A 33 16.89 4.50 -2.41
N VAL A 34 16.08 4.21 -3.42
CA VAL A 34 14.72 3.66 -3.25
C VAL A 34 14.73 2.17 -3.55
N ASP A 35 14.07 1.37 -2.72
CA ASP A 35 13.85 -0.06 -2.96
C ASP A 35 12.80 -0.25 -4.06
N ASP A 36 13.09 -1.13 -5.02
CA ASP A 36 12.20 -1.49 -6.13
C ASP A 36 10.80 -1.90 -5.64
N LYS A 37 10.71 -2.59 -4.51
CA LYS A 37 9.45 -3.03 -3.91
C LYS A 37 8.57 -1.85 -3.52
N VAL A 38 9.16 -0.74 -3.07
CA VAL A 38 8.41 0.48 -2.71
C VAL A 38 7.80 1.11 -3.95
N LEU A 39 8.58 1.25 -5.02
CA LEU A 39 8.11 1.83 -6.29
C LEU A 39 7.04 0.95 -6.96
N VAL A 40 7.26 -0.36 -6.99
CA VAL A 40 6.29 -1.31 -7.57
C VAL A 40 4.99 -1.33 -6.75
N LYS A 41 5.07 -1.37 -5.41
CA LYS A 41 3.87 -1.30 -4.54
C LYS A 41 3.11 0.01 -4.77
N GLY A 42 3.80 1.15 -4.81
CA GLY A 42 3.20 2.46 -5.07
C GLY A 42 2.52 2.54 -6.44
N ALA A 43 3.15 1.98 -7.49
CA ALA A 43 2.57 1.92 -8.82
C ALA A 43 1.28 1.08 -8.84
N ILE A 44 1.27 -0.09 -8.19
CA ILE A 44 0.06 -0.94 -8.09
C ILE A 44 -1.05 -0.22 -7.34
N GLN A 45 -0.74 0.41 -6.20
CA GLN A 45 -1.71 1.16 -5.42
C GLN A 45 -2.29 2.35 -6.21
N GLY A 46 -1.46 3.09 -6.94
CA GLY A 46 -1.92 4.18 -7.81
C GLY A 46 -2.83 3.70 -8.95
N MET A 47 -2.52 2.56 -9.57
CA MET A 47 -3.38 1.96 -10.60
C MET A 47 -4.74 1.54 -10.04
N LEU A 48 -4.77 0.92 -8.86
CA LEU A 48 -6.02 0.51 -8.22
C LEU A 48 -6.88 1.70 -7.78
N ALA A 49 -6.24 2.74 -7.21
CA ALA A 49 -6.94 3.96 -6.83
C ALA A 49 -7.54 4.72 -8.03
N ALA A 50 -6.96 4.55 -9.22
CA ALA A 50 -7.50 5.12 -10.46
C ALA A 50 -8.72 4.35 -11.00
N LEU A 51 -8.92 3.10 -10.58
CA LEU A 51 -10.09 2.29 -10.99
C LEU A 51 -11.31 2.62 -10.13
N ASP A 52 -11.18 2.50 -8.80
CA ASP A 52 -12.23 2.88 -7.86
C ASP A 52 -11.67 3.11 -6.42
N PRO A 53 -12.40 3.83 -5.55
CA PRO A 53 -11.94 4.16 -4.19
C PRO A 53 -11.84 2.98 -3.21
N HIS A 54 -12.37 1.80 -3.56
CA HIS A 54 -12.39 0.59 -2.75
C HIS A 54 -11.40 -0.48 -3.24
N SER A 55 -10.80 -0.30 -4.41
CA SER A 55 -9.77 -1.16 -4.95
C SER A 55 -8.45 -0.95 -4.19
N ALA A 56 -8.04 -1.96 -3.42
CA ALA A 56 -6.80 -1.93 -2.63
C ALA A 56 -5.94 -3.17 -2.88
N TYR A 57 -4.61 -2.97 -2.85
CA TYR A 57 -3.63 -4.05 -2.91
C TYR A 57 -3.04 -4.26 -1.51
N GLU A 58 -3.52 -5.30 -0.84
CA GLU A 58 -3.06 -5.70 0.48
C GLU A 58 -1.75 -6.49 0.36
N THR A 59 -0.67 -5.96 0.92
CA THR A 59 0.56 -6.75 1.11
C THR A 59 0.38 -7.70 2.29
N GLY A 60 1.11 -8.83 2.35
CA GLY A 60 0.95 -9.83 3.42
C GLY A 60 1.00 -9.26 4.86
N LEU A 61 1.79 -8.20 5.10
CA LEU A 61 1.84 -7.49 6.39
C LEU A 61 0.53 -6.76 6.74
N ASP A 62 -0.15 -6.24 5.73
CA ASP A 62 -1.40 -5.49 5.85
C ASP A 62 -2.57 -6.46 6.08
N TYR A 63 -2.52 -7.63 5.42
CA TYR A 63 -3.43 -8.75 5.71
C TYR A 63 -3.31 -9.24 7.16
N ASP A 64 -2.10 -9.36 7.71
CA ASP A 64 -1.91 -9.77 9.10
C ASP A 64 -2.45 -8.73 10.09
N ASN A 65 -2.25 -7.43 9.83
CA ASN A 65 -2.85 -6.36 10.63
C ASN A 65 -4.38 -6.34 10.53
N LEU A 66 -4.93 -6.52 9.32
CA LEU A 66 -6.37 -6.62 9.10
C LEU A 66 -6.95 -7.85 9.81
N LYS A 67 -6.21 -8.97 9.82
CA LYS A 67 -6.57 -10.19 10.56
C LYS A 67 -6.53 -9.95 12.07
N ILE A 68 -5.54 -9.26 12.61
CA ILE A 68 -5.49 -8.87 14.02
C ILE A 68 -6.70 -7.99 14.39
N GLN A 69 -7.04 -7.04 13.53
CA GLN A 69 -8.18 -6.12 13.74
C GLN A 69 -9.54 -6.84 13.63
N THR A 70 -9.67 -7.81 12.70
CA THR A 70 -10.90 -8.60 12.46
C THR A 70 -11.07 -9.73 13.48
N MET A 71 -9.98 -10.33 13.96
CA MET A 71 -10.01 -11.36 15.01
C MET A 71 -10.30 -10.78 16.40
N GLY A 72 -10.31 -9.45 16.53
CA GLY A 72 -10.69 -8.76 17.74
C GLY A 72 -9.61 -8.87 18.82
N SER A 73 -9.20 -7.72 19.35
CA SER A 73 -8.46 -7.65 20.60
C SER A 73 -9.30 -8.26 21.74
N TYR A 74 -9.22 -9.58 21.94
CA TYR A 74 -9.64 -10.24 23.17
C TYR A 74 -8.38 -10.58 23.98
N GLY A 75 -7.91 -9.55 24.68
CA GLY A 75 -6.81 -9.62 25.62
C GLY A 75 -6.84 -8.41 26.52
N GLY A 76 -8.00 -8.14 27.12
CA GLY A 76 -8.17 -7.06 28.08
C GLY A 76 -7.19 -7.20 29.23
N LEU A 77 -6.20 -6.33 29.29
CA LEU A 77 -5.66 -5.89 30.56
C LEU A 77 -6.59 -4.78 31.05
N GLY A 78 -7.56 -5.17 31.87
CA GLY A 78 -8.44 -4.28 32.60
C GLY A 78 -7.66 -3.47 33.63
N LEU A 79 -6.95 -2.44 33.17
CA LEU A 79 -6.42 -1.38 34.03
C LEU A 79 -7.31 -0.16 33.84
N THR A 80 -8.44 -0.16 34.54
CA THR A 80 -9.14 1.08 34.87
C THR A 80 -8.29 1.81 35.89
N VAL A 81 -7.63 2.90 35.50
CA VAL A 81 -7.02 3.82 36.46
C VAL A 81 -8.14 4.70 37.00
N THR A 82 -8.74 4.30 38.10
CA THR A 82 -9.60 5.18 38.90
C THR A 82 -8.69 6.01 39.79
N MET A 83 -8.61 7.32 39.54
CA MET A 83 -7.98 8.23 40.50
C MET A 83 -8.97 8.45 41.63
N GLU A 84 -8.76 7.79 42.76
CA GLU A 84 -9.47 8.05 44.01
C GLU A 84 -8.51 8.78 44.96
N ASP A 85 -8.94 9.97 45.36
CA ASP A 85 -8.39 10.95 46.30
C ASP A 85 -7.06 10.67 47.02
N GLY A 86 -6.03 11.43 46.61
CA GLY A 86 -5.28 12.31 47.52
C GLY A 86 -4.53 11.68 48.69
N ALA A 87 -3.27 11.27 48.47
CA ALA A 87 -2.20 11.49 49.44
C ALA A 87 -0.82 11.33 48.79
N VAL A 88 -0.18 12.46 48.44
CA VAL A 88 1.27 12.52 48.36
C VAL A 88 1.79 12.63 49.79
N LYS A 89 2.65 11.70 50.20
CA LYS A 89 3.49 11.88 51.39
C LYS A 89 4.95 11.71 50.97
N VAL A 90 5.76 12.68 51.43
CA VAL A 90 7.19 12.86 51.13
C VAL A 90 8.05 11.63 51.44
#